data_AF-A0A9E6CZ32-F1
#
_entry.id   AF-A0A9E6CZ32-F1
#
_cell.length_a   1.000
_cell.length_b   1.000
_cell.length_c   1.000
_cell.angle_alpha   90.00
_cell.angle_beta   90.00
_cell.angle_gamma   90.00
#
_symmetry.space_group_name_H-M   'P 1'
#
loop_
_entity.id
_entity.type
_entity.pdbx_description
1 polymer ?
#
loop_
_entity_poly.entity_id
_entity_poly.type
_entity_poly.pdbx_seq_one_letter_code
_entity_poly.pdbx_strand_id
1 'polypeptide(L)'
;MFCRDQLVELRESYDKIKKIDAEVIAISTEKPIDIKRTIEALGFQYPVLYDTASAVPRLYGVDQDGTAIPSTFVLDKSGKIRWTYIATEDHDQPSMAQIIEQLEAL
;
A
#
# COMPACT_ATOMS: atom_id res chain seq x y z
N MET A 1 -12.78 -0.38 8.38
CA MET A 1 -13.49 -1.24 7.40
C MET A 1 -12.97 -1.02 5.99
N PHE A 2 -12.64 0.21 5.61
CA PHE A 2 -12.13 0.62 4.29
C PHE A 2 -10.79 0.02 3.86
N CYS A 3 -9.83 -0.15 4.79
CA CYS A 3 -8.58 -0.86 4.45
C CYS A 3 -8.85 -2.27 3.91
N ARG A 4 -9.88 -2.97 4.41
CA ARG A 4 -10.20 -4.33 3.93
C ARG A 4 -10.64 -4.31 2.47
N ASP A 5 -11.45 -3.33 2.07
CA ASP A 5 -11.97 -3.23 0.71
C ASP A 5 -10.84 -2.91 -0.28
N GLN A 6 -9.94 -1.98 0.09
CA GLN A 6 -8.74 -1.69 -0.70
C GLN A 6 -7.85 -2.92 -0.87
N LEU A 7 -7.67 -3.71 0.19
CA LEU A 7 -6.85 -4.92 0.16
C LEU A 7 -7.47 -6.01 -0.73
N VAL A 8 -8.80 -6.09 -0.79
CA VAL A 8 -9.52 -6.99 -1.70
C VAL A 8 -9.36 -6.53 -3.15
N GLU A 9 -9.58 -5.25 -3.45
CA GLU A 9 -9.40 -4.71 -4.81
C GLU A 9 -7.96 -4.85 -5.32
N LEU A 10 -6.98 -4.61 -4.43
CA LEU A 10 -5.56 -4.84 -4.71
C LEU A 10 -5.30 -6.31 -5.06
N ARG A 11 -5.88 -7.24 -4.30
CA ARG A 11 -5.74 -8.68 -4.57
C ARG A 11 -6.33 -9.06 -5.92
N GLU A 12 -7.50 -8.54 -6.26
CA GLU A 12 -8.16 -8.81 -7.55
C GLU A 12 -7.40 -8.20 -8.74
N SER A 13 -6.72 -7.09 -8.52
CA SER A 13 -5.94 -6.38 -9.54
C SER A 13 -4.47 -6.78 -9.58
N TYR A 14 -4.01 -7.60 -8.64
CA TYR A 14 -2.59 -7.91 -8.47
C TYR A 14 -1.96 -8.55 -9.72
N ASP A 15 -2.67 -9.49 -10.36
CA ASP A 15 -2.22 -10.10 -11.62
C ASP A 15 -2.04 -9.06 -12.74
N LYS A 16 -2.85 -7.99 -12.75
CA LYS A 16 -2.70 -6.90 -13.73
C LYS A 16 -1.44 -6.09 -13.43
N ILE A 17 -1.20 -5.77 -12.16
CA ILE A 17 0.01 -5.05 -11.71
C ILE A 17 1.27 -5.86 -12.07
N LYS A 18 1.26 -7.17 -11.81
CA LYS A 18 2.37 -8.06 -12.19
C LYS A 18 2.61 -8.11 -13.70
N LYS A 19 1.55 -8.04 -14.53
CA LYS A 19 1.68 -7.99 -16.00
C LYS A 19 2.32 -6.70 -16.52
N ILE A 20 2.26 -5.61 -15.75
CA ILE A 20 2.90 -4.33 -16.06
C ILE A 20 4.37 -4.31 -15.56
N ASP A 21 4.89 -5.45 -15.11
CA ASP A 21 6.25 -5.59 -14.53
C ASP A 21 6.45 -4.67 -13.31
N ALA A 22 5.39 -4.54 -12.51
CA ALA A 22 5.35 -3.83 -11.24
C ALA A 22 5.10 -4.79 -10.07
N GLU A 23 5.35 -4.32 -8.85
CA GLU A 23 5.17 -5.07 -7.61
C GLU A 23 4.40 -4.23 -6.58
N VAL A 24 3.59 -4.88 -5.76
CA VAL A 24 2.89 -4.26 -4.63
C VAL A 24 3.60 -4.64 -3.34
N ILE A 25 3.93 -3.65 -2.51
CA ILE A 25 4.44 -3.90 -1.16
C ILE A 25 3.52 -3.17 -0.18
N ALA A 26 2.76 -3.93 0.59
CA ALA A 26 1.96 -3.38 1.67
C ALA A 26 2.82 -3.19 2.91
N ILE A 27 2.69 -2.04 3.59
CA ILE A 27 3.41 -1.74 4.82
C ILE A 27 2.40 -1.60 5.94
N SER A 28 2.63 -2.31 7.04
CA SER A 28 1.85 -2.13 8.26
C SER A 28 2.74 -1.79 9.45
N THR A 29 2.28 -0.85 10.28
CA THR A 29 2.89 -0.50 11.56
C THR A 29 2.41 -1.38 12.71
N GLU A 30 1.39 -2.23 12.49
CA GLU A 30 0.89 -3.16 13.51
C GLU A 30 1.82 -4.38 13.65
N LYS A 31 1.70 -5.10 14.77
CA LYS A 31 2.54 -6.29 15.00
C LYS A 31 2.07 -7.42 14.07
N PRO A 32 3.00 -8.28 13.60
CA PRO A 32 2.65 -9.40 12.72
C PRO A 32 1.57 -10.33 13.28
N ILE A 33 1.54 -10.54 14.60
CA ILE A 33 0.56 -11.41 15.25
C ILE A 33 -0.87 -10.89 15.11
N ASP A 34 -1.05 -9.57 15.03
CA ASP A 34 -2.34 -8.90 14.99
C ASP A 34 -2.94 -8.94 13.57
N ILE A 35 -2.09 -8.90 12.53
CA ILE A 35 -2.50 -8.88 11.12
C ILE A 35 -2.49 -10.26 10.46
N LYS A 36 -1.75 -11.23 11.00
CA LYS A 36 -1.58 -12.55 10.37
C LYS A 36 -2.91 -13.22 10.02
N ARG A 37 -3.89 -13.17 10.92
CA ARG A 37 -5.23 -13.73 10.67
C ARG A 37 -5.95 -13.04 9.50
N THR A 38 -5.77 -11.73 9.36
CA THR A 38 -6.36 -10.94 8.27
C THR A 38 -5.71 -11.28 6.93
N ILE A 39 -4.38 -11.38 6.89
CA ILE A 39 -3.63 -11.82 5.70
C ILE A 39 -4.07 -13.21 5.25
N GLU A 40 -4.14 -14.16 6.18
CA GLU A 40 -4.56 -15.53 5.90
C GLU A 40 -6.02 -15.59 5.43
N ALA A 41 -6.92 -14.85 6.09
CA ALA A 41 -8.34 -14.83 5.74
C ALA A 41 -8.63 -14.17 4.38
N LEU A 42 -7.85 -13.15 4.00
CA LEU A 42 -8.04 -12.44 2.74
C LEU A 42 -7.22 -13.05 1.59
N GLY A 43 -6.24 -13.91 1.90
CA GLY A 43 -5.41 -14.59 0.93
C GLY A 43 -4.54 -13.60 0.14
N PHE A 44 -3.79 -12.75 0.84
CA PHE A 44 -2.92 -11.77 0.17
C PHE A 44 -1.87 -12.48 -0.67
N GLN A 45 -1.70 -12.00 -1.90
CA GLN A 45 -0.75 -12.54 -2.87
C GLN A 45 0.51 -11.65 -3.01
N TYR A 46 0.49 -10.47 -2.41
CA TYR A 46 1.58 -9.50 -2.40
C TYR A 46 2.32 -9.49 -1.06
N PRO A 47 3.62 -9.15 -1.05
CA PRO A 47 4.40 -8.96 0.16
C PRO A 47 3.79 -7.95 1.15
N VAL A 48 3.82 -8.29 2.44
CA VAL A 48 3.51 -7.38 3.54
C VAL A 48 4.75 -7.21 4.40
N LEU A 49 5.21 -5.98 4.56
CA LEU A 49 6.30 -5.60 5.45
C LEU A 49 5.73 -5.04 6.75
N TYR A 50 6.32 -5.45 7.87
CA TYR A 50 5.94 -4.99 9.20
C TYR A 50 6.98 -4.01 9.71
N ASP A 51 6.56 -2.76 9.91
CA ASP A 51 7.38 -1.66 10.42
C ASP A 51 6.82 -1.17 11.76
N THR A 52 6.97 -2.02 12.78
CA THR A 52 6.47 -1.73 14.14
C THR A 52 7.17 -0.54 14.81
N ALA A 53 8.26 -0.04 14.22
CA ALA A 53 8.94 1.16 14.65
C ALA A 53 8.40 2.43 13.97
N SER A 54 7.49 2.33 13.00
CA SER A 54 7.03 3.42 12.12
C SER A 54 8.19 4.18 11.44
N ALA A 55 9.28 3.49 11.10
CA ALA A 55 10.43 4.10 10.44
C ALA A 55 10.14 4.53 9.00
N VAL A 56 9.37 3.74 8.25
CA VAL A 56 9.00 4.00 6.86
C VAL A 56 7.99 5.15 6.76
N PRO A 57 6.87 5.19 7.51
CA PRO A 57 5.98 6.35 7.51
C PRO A 57 6.71 7.66 7.82
N ARG A 58 7.63 7.66 8.80
CA ARG A 58 8.47 8.84 9.11
C ARG A 58 9.39 9.22 7.96
N LEU A 59 10.05 8.24 7.33
CA LEU A 59 10.95 8.49 6.20
C LEU A 59 10.20 9.06 4.99
N TYR A 60 8.96 8.64 4.79
CA TYR A 60 8.10 9.09 3.68
C TYR A 60 7.26 10.32 4.03
N GLY A 61 7.40 10.87 5.24
CA GLY A 61 6.69 12.08 5.68
C GLY A 61 5.18 11.88 5.90
N VAL A 62 4.75 10.65 6.14
CA VAL A 62 3.34 10.25 6.34
C VAL A 62 3.10 9.67 7.73
N ASP A 63 3.91 10.06 8.71
CA ASP A 63 3.66 9.80 10.12
C ASP A 63 3.01 11.04 10.76
N GLN A 64 1.88 10.85 11.43
CA GLN A 64 1.22 11.87 12.23
C GLN A 64 1.03 11.35 13.64
N ASP A 65 1.80 11.91 14.57
CA ASP A 65 1.79 11.56 16.00
C ASP A 65 1.95 10.05 16.26
N GLY A 66 2.82 9.38 15.49
CA GLY A 66 3.08 7.94 15.61
C GLY A 66 2.08 7.05 14.88
N THR A 67 1.14 7.62 14.14
CA THR A 67 0.17 6.91 13.30
C THR A 67 0.50 7.14 11.83
N ALA A 68 0.56 6.07 11.03
CA ALA A 68 0.76 6.18 9.60
C ALA A 68 -0.51 6.74 8.93
N ILE A 69 -0.38 7.84 8.21
CA ILE A 69 -1.43 8.38 7.34
C ILE A 69 -1.60 7.40 6.16
N PRO A 70 -2.84 7.00 5.81
CA PRO A 70 -3.09 6.20 4.63
C PRO A 70 -2.49 6.86 3.39
N SER A 71 -1.62 6.13 2.70
CA SER A 71 -0.84 6.69 1.60
C SER A 71 -0.45 5.61 0.59
N THR A 72 -0.28 6.02 -0.65
CA THR A 72 0.18 5.18 -1.76
C THR A 72 1.29 5.90 -2.50
N PHE A 73 2.37 5.19 -2.76
CA PHE A 73 3.50 5.71 -3.53
C PHE A 73 3.75 4.80 -4.73
N VAL A 74 3.98 5.40 -5.89
CA VAL A 74 4.42 4.71 -7.09
C VAL A 74 5.86 5.09 -7.36
N LEU A 75 6.74 4.09 -7.32
CA LEU A 75 8.17 4.23 -7.54
C LEU A 75 8.54 3.60 -8.89
N ASP A 76 9.46 4.23 -9.62
CA ASP A 76 10.07 3.58 -10.77
C ASP A 76 11.17 2.58 -10.37
N LYS A 77 11.69 1.83 -11.35
CA LYS A 77 12.73 0.82 -11.13
C LYS A 77 14.06 1.38 -10.61
N SER A 78 14.28 2.70 -10.68
CA SER A 78 15.44 3.36 -10.07
C SER A 78 15.22 3.73 -8.61
N GLY A 79 14.03 3.47 -8.06
CA GLY A 79 13.62 3.80 -6.70
C GLY A 79 13.16 5.24 -6.54
N LYS A 80 12.90 5.98 -7.62
CA LYS A 80 12.38 7.35 -7.54
C LYS A 80 10.87 7.34 -7.43
N ILE A 81 10.33 8.14 -6.52
CA ILE A 81 8.89 8.38 -6.40
C ILE A 81 8.45 9.18 -7.62
N ARG A 82 7.47 8.65 -8.36
CA ARG A 82 6.91 9.24 -9.57
C ARG A 82 5.48 9.72 -9.38
N TRP A 83 4.79 9.14 -8.40
CA TRP A 83 3.50 9.61 -7.96
C TRP A 83 3.29 9.30 -6.47
N THR A 84 2.56 10.19 -5.81
CA THR A 84 2.26 10.13 -4.38
C THR A 84 0.80 10.45 -4.17
N TYR A 85 0.15 9.64 -3.34
CA TYR A 85 -1.16 9.90 -2.78
C TYR A 85 -1.08 9.86 -1.27
N ILE A 86 -1.51 10.92 -0.60
CA ILE A 86 -1.61 11.00 0.85
C ILE A 86 -3.07 11.35 1.14
N ALA A 87 -3.74 10.45 1.86
CA ALA A 87 -5.13 10.63 2.22
C ALA A 87 -5.29 11.85 3.13
N THR A 88 -6.37 12.61 2.92
CA THR A 88 -6.75 13.69 3.84
C THR A 88 -7.74 13.24 4.91
N GLU A 89 -8.40 12.10 4.69
CA GLU A 89 -9.39 11.52 5.60
C GLU A 89 -9.20 10.00 5.71
N ASP A 90 -9.66 9.38 6.81
CA ASP A 90 -9.43 7.94 7.07
C ASP A 90 -10.05 6.98 6.04
N HIS A 91 -10.98 7.47 5.22
CA HIS A 91 -11.64 6.69 4.16
C HIS A 91 -11.22 7.12 2.74
N ASP A 92 -10.27 8.05 2.66
CA ASP A 92 -9.75 8.58 1.41
C ASP A 92 -8.61 7.68 0.92
N GLN A 93 -8.79 7.07 -0.24
CA GLN A 93 -7.81 6.16 -0.84
C GLN A 93 -7.91 6.23 -2.36
N PRO A 94 -6.79 6.08 -3.09
CA PRO A 94 -6.83 6.08 -4.54
C PRO A 94 -7.51 4.80 -5.04
N SER A 95 -8.27 4.93 -6.12
CA SER A 95 -8.83 3.76 -6.81
C SER A 95 -7.73 2.93 -7.48
N MET A 96 -7.99 1.63 -7.66
CA MET A 96 -7.06 0.78 -8.41
C MET A 96 -6.82 1.26 -9.85
N ALA A 97 -7.84 1.84 -10.48
CA ALA A 97 -7.70 2.42 -11.82
C ALA A 97 -6.66 3.55 -11.83
N GLN A 98 -6.68 4.44 -10.84
CA GLN A 98 -5.70 5.51 -10.71
C GLN A 98 -4.28 4.95 -10.50
N ILE A 99 -4.12 3.94 -9.62
CA ILE A 99 -2.80 3.34 -9.40
C ILE A 99 -2.25 2.71 -10.68
N ILE A 100 -3.08 1.95 -11.40
CA ILE A 100 -2.68 1.30 -12.66
C ILE A 100 -2.31 2.35 -13.71
N GLU A 101 -3.09 3.43 -13.85
CA GLU A 101 -2.77 4.53 -14.76
C GLU A 101 -1.39 5.15 -14.45
N GLN A 102 -1.08 5.37 -13.17
CA GLN A 102 0.22 5.90 -12.78
C GLN A 102 1.38 4.92 -13.04
N LEU A 103 1.13 3.62 -12.93
CA LEU A 103 2.12 2.58 -13.26
C LEU A 103 2.37 2.47 -14.76
N GLU A 104 1.33 2.56 -15.58
CA GLU A 104 1.43 2.50 -17.05
C GLU A 104 2.10 3.76 -17.65
N ALA A 105 2.10 4.87 -16.91
CA ALA A 105 2.76 6.12 -17.30
C ALA A 105 4.27 6.17 -17.00
N LEU A 106 4.85 5.13 -16.40
CA LEU A 106 6.28 5.05 -16.05
C LEU A 106 7.18 4.64 -17.22
#